data_AF-M1EJC7-F1
#
_entry.id   AF-M1EJC7-F1
#
_cell.length_a   1.000
_cell.length_b   1.000
_cell.length_c   1.000
_cell.angle_alpha   90.00
_cell.angle_beta   90.00
_cell.angle_gamma   90.00
#
_symmetry.space_group_name_H-M   'P 1'
#
loop_
_entity.id
_entity.type
_entity.pdbx_description
1 polymer ?
#
loop_
_entity_poly.entity_id
_entity_poly.type
_entity_poly.pdbx_seq_one_letter_code
_entity_poly.pdbx_strand_id
1 'polypeptide(L)' 'ALGTLEFTLLFDADNSALHCTAHRAKGLKPPASGSVDTYVKANLLPGASKASQLRTRTVRGTRGPVWEETLTYHGFTY' A
#
# COMPACT_ATOMS: atom_id res chain seq x y z
N ALA A 1 -9.10 15.38 -9.58
CA ALA A 1 -8.76 14.03 -9.09
C ALA A 1 -7.48 14.10 -8.25
N LEU A 2 -7.32 13.25 -7.23
CA LEU A 2 -6.14 13.23 -6.34
C LEU A 2 -4.99 12.34 -6.85
N GLY A 3 -5.22 11.60 -7.94
CA GLY A 3 -4.30 10.64 -8.53
C GLY A 3 -4.96 9.27 -8.66
N THR A 4 -4.18 8.28 -9.06
CA THR A 4 -4.56 6.86 -9.17
C THR A 4 -3.50 5.99 -8.51
N LEU A 5 -3.91 4.88 -7.90
CA LEU A 5 -3.05 3.86 -7.33
C LEU A 5 -3.33 2.55 -8.03
N GLU A 6 -2.29 1.91 -8.55
CA GLU A 6 -2.35 0.58 -9.15
C GLU A 6 -1.84 -0.44 -8.12
N PHE A 7 -2.65 -1.47 -7.84
CA PHE A 7 -2.33 -2.53 -6.88
C PHE A 7 -2.98 -3.85 -7.28
N THR A 8 -2.44 -4.96 -6.78
CA THR A 8 -2.98 -6.31 -6.97
C THR A 8 -3.24 -6.96 -5.61
N LEU A 9 -4.31 -7.75 -5.52
CA LEU A 9 -4.62 -8.58 -4.37
C LEU A 9 -4.57 -10.05 -4.78
N LEU A 10 -3.90 -10.87 -3.99
CA LEU A 10 -3.85 -12.31 -4.13
C LEU A 10 -4.13 -12.97 -2.78
N PHE A 11 -5.14 -13.82 -2.72
CA PHE A 11 -5.43 -14.63 -1.56
C PHE A 11 -4.77 -16.01 -1.72
N ASP A 12 -3.86 -16.33 -0.81
CA ASP A 12 -3.20 -17.61 -0.68
C ASP A 12 -3.90 -18.40 0.43
N ALA A 13 -4.77 -19.31 0.02
CA ALA A 13 -5.57 -20.11 0.94
C ALA A 13 -4.72 -21.09 1.74
N ASP A 14 -3.68 -21.67 1.12
CA ASP A 14 -2.82 -22.69 1.74
C ASP A 14 -2.03 -22.08 2.91
N ASN A 15 -1.60 -20.83 2.76
CA ASN A 15 -0.86 -20.10 3.79
C ASN A 15 -1.74 -19.17 4.64
N SER A 16 -3.07 -19.18 4.41
CA SER A 16 -4.00 -18.29 5.12
C SER A 16 -3.53 -16.83 5.09
N ALA A 17 -3.15 -16.37 3.89
CA ALA A 17 -2.47 -15.11 3.67
C ALA A 17 -3.12 -14.26 2.56
N LEU A 18 -3.09 -12.95 2.74
CA LEU A 18 -3.51 -11.96 1.74
C LEU A 18 -2.30 -11.13 1.34
N HIS A 19 -1.88 -11.29 0.09
CA HIS A 19 -0.81 -10.51 -0.51
C HIS A 19 -1.40 -9.28 -1.20
N CYS A 20 -0.94 -8.10 -0.81
CA CYS A 20 -1.30 -6.83 -1.42
C CYS A 20 -0.05 -6.21 -2.05
N THR A 21 0.06 -6.26 -3.37
CA THR A 21 1.17 -5.67 -4.10
C THR A 21 0.81 -4.25 -4.52
N ALA A 22 1.51 -3.25 -3.96
CA ALA A 22 1.43 -1.87 -4.40
C ALA A 22 2.41 -1.67 -5.56
N HIS A 23 1.90 -1.38 -6.76
CA HIS A 23 2.75 -1.21 -7.94
C HIS A 23 3.24 0.23 -8.04
N ARG A 24 2.33 1.16 -8.35
CA ARG A 24 2.66 2.55 -8.63
C ARG A 24 1.46 3.46 -8.45
N ALA A 25 1.74 4.76 -8.31
CA ALA A 25 0.71 5.79 -8.42
C ALA A 25 1.00 6.73 -9.58
N LYS A 26 -0.04 7.36 -10.11
CA LYS A 26 0.07 8.37 -11.18
C LYS A 26 -0.80 9.57 -10.88
N GLY A 27 -0.30 10.75 -11.23
CA GLY A 27 -1.06 12.01 -11.11
C GLY A 27 -1.31 12.43 -9.66
N LEU A 28 -0.41 12.06 -8.73
CA LEU A 28 -0.54 12.51 -7.34
C LEU A 28 -0.44 14.03 -7.25
N LYS A 29 -1.43 14.64 -6.59
CA LYS A 29 -1.42 16.08 -6.35
C LYS A 29 -0.33 16.42 -5.33
N PRO A 30 0.61 17.32 -5.66
CA PRO A 30 1.63 17.74 -4.70
C PRO A 30 0.97 18.49 -3.52
N PRO A 31 1.53 18.36 -2.29
CA PRO A 31 1.15 19.22 -1.18
C PRO A 31 1.55 20.66 -1.47
N ALA A 32 0.89 21.63 -0.82
CA ALA A 32 1.19 23.05 -0.96
C ALA A 32 2.61 23.41 -0.46
N SER A 33 3.19 22.57 0.40
CA SER A 33 4.50 22.74 1.02
C SER A 33 5.45 21.60 0.63
N GLY A 34 6.19 21.76 -0.48
CA GLY A 34 7.42 20.99 -0.73
C GLY A 34 7.28 19.57 -1.29
N SER A 35 8.28 18.73 -0.96
CA SER A 35 8.55 17.41 -1.56
C SER A 35 7.37 16.44 -1.43
N VAL A 36 7.17 15.63 -2.47
CA VAL A 36 6.18 14.55 -2.51
C VAL A 36 6.86 13.27 -2.03
N ASP A 37 6.83 13.05 -0.71
CA ASP A 37 7.29 11.82 -0.08
C ASP A 37 6.10 10.90 0.13
N THR A 38 6.09 9.75 -0.55
CA THR A 38 4.89 8.91 -0.70
C THR A 38 5.14 7.47 -0.30
N TYR A 39 4.15 6.87 0.35
CA TYR A 39 4.11 5.46 0.70
C TYR A 39 2.66 4.98 0.66
N VAL A 40 2.46 3.68 0.49
CA VAL A 40 1.14 3.05 0.60
C VAL A 40 1.01 2.43 1.98
N LYS A 41 -0.16 2.58 2.60
CA LYS A 41 -0.53 1.98 3.89
C LYS A 41 -1.70 1.05 3.67
N ALA A 42 -1.55 -0.22 4.04
CA ALA A 42 -2.62 -1.20 4.07
C ALA A 42 -3.13 -1.36 5.51
N ASN A 43 -4.44 -1.53 5.66
CA ASN A 43 -5.10 -1.84 6.94
C ASN A 43 -6.18 -2.88 6.68
N LEU A 44 -6.29 -3.87 7.55
CA LEU A 44 -7.41 -4.81 7.57
C LEU A 44 -8.46 -4.38 8.59
N LEU A 45 -9.73 -4.58 8.26
CA LEU A 45 -10.88 -4.29 9.13
C LEU A 45 -11.61 -5.60 9.48
N PRO A 46 -12.23 -5.72 10.67
CA PRO A 46 -12.35 -4.70 11.73
C PRO A 46 -11.09 -4.50 12.59
N GLY A 47 -10.02 -5.28 12.35
CA GLY A 47 -8.80 -5.29 13.16
C GLY A 47 -7.75 -4.21 12.86
N ALA A 48 -8.13 -2.97 12.53
CA ALA A 48 -7.20 -1.88 12.22
C ALA A 48 -6.52 -1.31 13.48
N SER A 49 -5.79 -2.16 14.20
CA SER A 49 -4.83 -1.71 15.22
C SER A 49 -3.56 -1.20 14.54
N LYS A 50 -2.79 -0.32 15.20
CA LYS A 50 -1.48 0.09 14.68
C LYS A 50 -0.53 -1.10 14.46
N ALA A 51 -0.76 -2.23 15.14
CA ALA A 51 0.07 -3.43 15.06
C ALA A 51 -0.19 -4.25 13.78
N SER A 52 -1.38 -4.16 13.18
CA SER A 52 -1.73 -4.82 11.91
C SER A 52 -1.60 -3.87 10.71
N GLN A 53 -0.95 -2.73 10.88
CA GLN A 53 -0.75 -1.80 9.77
C GLN A 53 0.51 -2.17 9.00
N LEU A 54 0.36 -2.46 7.70
CA LEU A 54 1.49 -2.64 6.80
C LEU A 54 1.71 -1.37 5.98
N ARG A 55 2.96 -1.09 5.66
CA ARG A 55 3.31 0.05 4.79
C ARG A 55 4.47 -0.31 3.89
N THR A 56 4.49 0.28 2.70
CA THR A 56 5.63 0.20 1.79
C THR A 56 6.77 1.09 2.25
N ARG A 57 7.93 0.96 1.60
CA ARG A 57 8.97 1.98 1.63
C ARG A 57 8.44 3.34 1.16
N THR A 58 9.07 4.40 1.65
CA THR A 58 8.81 5.77 1.17
C THR A 58 9.60 6.05 -0.09
N VAL A 59 8.92 6.52 -1.14
CA VAL A 59 9.51 7.05 -2.37
C VAL A 59 9.40 8.57 -2.33
N ARG A 60 10.54 9.26 -2.48
CA ARG A 60 10.66 10.72 -2.31
C ARG A 60 10.75 11.46 -3.64
N GLY A 61 10.28 12.70 -3.66
CA GLY A 61 10.53 13.65 -4.75
C GLY A 61 9.88 13.32 -6.10
N THR A 62 8.86 12.45 -6.15
CA THR A 62 8.20 12.07 -7.41
C THR A 62 6.67 12.06 -7.30
N ARG A 63 6.00 12.43 -8.39
CA ARG A 63 4.52 12.37 -8.53
C ARG A 63 4.03 11.08 -9.17
N GLY A 64 4.96 10.22 -9.58
CA GLY A 64 4.71 8.89 -10.11
C GLY A 64 5.52 7.84 -9.36
N PRO A 65 5.30 7.67 -8.03
CA PRO A 65 6.06 6.69 -7.26
C PRO A 65 5.79 5.28 -7.76
N VAL A 66 6.86 4.48 -7.77
CA VAL A 66 6.82 3.05 -8.09
C VAL A 66 7.36 2.33 -6.86
N TRP A 67 6.51 1.54 -6.21
CA TRP A 67 6.87 0.76 -5.03
C TRP A 67 7.28 -0.65 -5.43
N GLU A 68 6.45 -1.32 -6.23
CA GLU A 68 6.56 -2.74 -6.58
C GLU A 68 6.84 -3.60 -5.34
N GLU A 69 6.04 -3.39 -4.30
CA GLU A 69 6.24 -3.97 -2.98
C GLU A 69 4.99 -4.70 -2.51
N THR A 70 5.17 -5.93 -2.01
CA THR A 70 4.08 -6.77 -1.50
C THR A 70 3.98 -6.67 0.01
N LEU A 71 2.82 -6.24 0.48
CA LEU A 71 2.42 -6.24 1.89
C LEU A 71 1.59 -7.49 2.15
N THR A 72 2.10 -8.41 2.97
CA THR A 72 1.43 -9.68 3.26
C THR A 72 0.79 -9.66 4.64
N TYR A 73 -0.50 -9.92 4.66
CA TYR A 73 -1.23 -10.24 5.87
C TYR A 73 -1.30 -11.75 6.07
N HIS A 74 -1.11 -12.19 7.31
CA HIS A 74 -1.20 -13.60 7.70
C HIS A 74 -2.32 -13.79 8.73
N GLY A 75 -2.79 -15.03 8.88
CA GLY A 75 -3.72 -15.41 9.93
C GLY A 75 -5.20 -15.28 9.55
N PHE A 76 -5.53 -15.44 8.26
CA PHE A 76 -6.91 -15.58 7.82
C PHE A 76 -7.40 -17.02 8.03
N THR A 77 -8.00 -17.31 9.18
CA THR A 77 -8.75 -18.55 9.38
C THR A 77 -10.23 -18.29 9.11
N TYR A 78 -10.88 -19.23 8.42
CA TYR A 78 -12.34 -19.23 8.20
C TYR A 78 -13.11 -19.41 9.52
#